data_AF-A0A9Q0APM4-F1
#
_entry.id   AF-A0A9Q0APM4-F1
#
_cell.length_a   1.000
_cell.length_b   1.000
_cell.length_c   1.000
_cell.angle_alpha   90.00
_cell.angle_beta   90.00
_cell.angle_gamma   90.00
#
_symmetry.space_group_name_H-M   'P 1'
#
loop_
_entity.id
_entity.type
_entity.pdbx_description
1 polymer ?
#
loop_
_entity_poly.entity_id
_entity_poly.type
_entity_poly.pdbx_seq_one_letter_code
_entity_poly.pdbx_strand_id
1 'polypeptide(L)'
;MKFSICFLAVITTRLAAGRAIMPQRIASNQTAVKPFVVNGPIPVREVGCTGAGLNLTDFIAVKDQMEHWSNGGGRVGHKNWHAEFRHGVVWYMCNCKLTWEDSVPREELDHALALMNERCGVDYSGWVWSKLWEKGFNLQPATALVGRRPPQLCPHECLWHHIGE
;
A
#
# COMPACT_ATOMS: atom_id res chain seq x y z
N MET A 1 -50.05 78.55 12.83
CA MET A 1 -50.60 77.55 13.77
C MET A 1 -49.44 76.66 14.21
N LYS A 2 -48.96 76.84 15.45
CA LYS A 2 -49.14 75.94 16.62
C LYS A 2 -48.36 74.61 16.54
N PHE A 3 -47.49 74.47 17.54
CA PHE A 3 -46.67 73.35 18.01
C PHE A 3 -47.39 71.99 18.09
N SER A 4 -46.61 70.90 18.01
CA SER A 4 -46.44 69.84 19.04
C SER A 4 -46.22 68.46 18.42
N ILE A 5 -45.03 67.85 18.56
CA ILE A 5 -44.55 66.94 19.63
C ILE A 5 -44.77 65.45 19.28
N CYS A 6 -43.63 64.76 19.22
CA CYS A 6 -43.29 63.37 19.58
C CYS A 6 -44.23 62.22 19.19
N PHE A 7 -43.66 61.18 18.59
CA PHE A 7 -43.56 59.89 19.26
C PHE A 7 -42.32 59.12 18.80
N LEU A 8 -41.49 58.74 19.78
CA LEU A 8 -40.42 57.76 19.65
C LEU A 8 -40.99 56.39 19.25
N ALA A 9 -40.41 55.76 18.24
CA ALA A 9 -40.49 54.31 18.08
C ALA A 9 -39.06 53.76 18.11
N VAL A 10 -38.64 53.37 19.32
CA VAL A 10 -37.46 52.55 19.56
C VAL A 10 -37.79 51.14 19.10
N ILE A 11 -37.26 50.71 17.96
CA ILE A 11 -37.30 49.30 17.57
C ILE A 11 -36.01 48.65 18.06
N THR A 12 -36.15 47.88 19.13
CA THR A 12 -35.10 47.01 19.68
C THR A 12 -34.91 45.80 18.76
N THR A 13 -33.93 45.86 17.87
CA THR A 13 -33.43 44.66 17.18
C THR A 13 -32.73 43.75 18.18
N ARG A 14 -33.36 42.62 18.48
CA ARG A 14 -32.78 41.54 19.30
C ARG A 14 -31.49 41.04 18.66
N LEU A 15 -30.40 41.03 19.44
CA LEU A 15 -29.17 40.28 19.13
C LEU A 15 -29.54 38.82 18.84
N ALA A 16 -29.23 38.37 17.63
CA ALA A 16 -29.17 36.95 17.32
C ALA A 16 -27.96 36.35 18.07
N ALA A 17 -28.22 35.44 19.00
CA ALA A 17 -27.21 34.66 19.67
C ALA A 17 -26.42 33.85 18.61
N GLY A 18 -25.15 34.19 18.43
CA GLY A 18 -24.21 33.39 17.65
C GLY A 18 -24.07 32.02 18.29
N ARG A 19 -24.62 30.99 17.63
CA ARG A 19 -24.25 29.61 17.93
C ARG A 19 -22.83 29.40 17.41
N ALA A 20 -21.90 29.22 18.35
CA ALA A 20 -20.56 28.74 18.06
C ALA A 20 -20.67 27.42 17.29
N ILE A 21 -20.25 27.43 16.03
CA ILE A 21 -20.07 26.22 15.24
C ILE A 21 -18.85 25.52 15.81
N MET A 22 -19.07 24.48 16.62
CA MET A 22 -18.00 23.57 17.01
C MET A 22 -17.41 22.94 15.74
N PRO A 23 -16.08 22.94 15.57
CA PRO A 23 -15.46 22.14 14.53
C PRO A 23 -15.79 20.67 14.80
N GLN A 24 -16.57 20.07 13.90
CA GLN A 24 -16.70 18.62 13.85
C GLN A 24 -15.29 18.05 13.67
N ARG A 25 -14.77 17.38 14.70
CA ARG A 25 -13.69 16.42 14.54
C ARG A 25 -14.17 15.44 13.47
N ILE A 26 -13.62 15.56 12.27
CA ILE A 26 -13.63 14.46 11.30
C ILE A 26 -12.90 13.34 12.03
N ALA A 27 -13.68 12.39 12.57
CA ALA A 27 -13.15 11.18 13.12
C ALA A 27 -12.28 10.56 12.01
N SER A 28 -10.98 10.48 12.28
CA SER A 28 -10.03 9.73 11.47
C SER A 28 -10.69 8.40 11.14
N ASN A 29 -10.99 8.23 9.85
CA ASN A 29 -11.52 7.00 9.29
C ASN A 29 -10.38 6.00 9.42
N GLN A 30 -10.25 5.41 10.61
CA GLN A 30 -9.42 4.25 10.85
C GLN A 30 -10.00 3.17 9.97
N THR A 31 -9.41 3.07 8.79
CA THR A 31 -9.59 2.00 7.81
C THR A 31 -9.67 0.71 8.59
N ALA A 32 -10.89 0.18 8.73
CA ALA A 32 -11.11 -1.13 9.29
C ALA A 32 -10.22 -2.08 8.49
N VAL A 33 -9.11 -2.52 9.10
CA VAL A 33 -8.24 -3.53 8.53
C VAL A 33 -9.05 -4.82 8.59
N LYS A 34 -9.87 -5.03 7.56
CA LYS A 34 -10.58 -6.29 7.37
C LYS A 34 -9.49 -7.36 7.34
N PRO A 35 -9.51 -8.38 8.21
CA PRO A 35 -8.54 -9.46 8.15
C PRO A 35 -8.65 -10.08 6.76
N PHE A 36 -7.58 -9.98 5.98
CA PHE A 36 -7.56 -10.46 4.61
C PHE A 36 -7.44 -11.99 4.61
N VAL A 37 -8.41 -12.61 3.94
CA VAL A 37 -8.47 -13.95 3.34
C VAL A 37 -7.46 -14.99 3.89
N VAL A 38 -7.95 -15.91 4.72
CA VAL A 38 -7.23 -17.12 5.18
C VAL A 38 -7.31 -18.27 4.14
N ASN A 39 -8.09 -18.08 3.07
CA ASN A 39 -8.34 -19.11 2.06
C ASN A 39 -7.44 -18.84 0.83
N GLY A 40 -6.18 -19.25 0.90
CA GLY A 40 -5.25 -19.23 -0.22
C GLY A 40 -3.84 -19.65 0.19
N PRO A 41 -2.92 -19.87 -0.76
CA PRO A 41 -1.56 -20.32 -0.48
C PRO A 41 -0.82 -19.46 0.55
N ILE A 42 -0.99 -18.14 0.49
CA ILE A 42 -0.30 -17.19 1.38
C ILE A 42 -1.21 -16.88 2.59
N PRO A 43 -0.74 -17.04 3.83
CA PRO A 43 -1.42 -16.53 5.02
C PRO A 43 -1.20 -15.01 5.12
N VAL A 44 -2.09 -14.26 4.48
CA VAL A 44 -1.97 -12.80 4.31
C VAL A 44 -2.25 -12.07 5.61
N ARG A 45 -1.38 -11.11 5.95
CA ARG A 45 -1.60 -10.16 7.04
C ARG A 45 -2.14 -8.84 6.51
N GLU A 46 -1.49 -8.31 5.47
CA GLU A 46 -1.75 -6.99 4.92
C GLU A 46 -1.63 -7.01 3.39
N VAL A 47 -2.49 -6.22 2.74
CA VAL A 47 -2.44 -5.92 1.30
C VAL A 47 -2.54 -4.42 1.15
N GLY A 48 -1.63 -3.81 0.39
CA GLY A 48 -1.61 -2.37 0.18
C GLY A 48 -1.46 -2.00 -1.29
N CYS A 49 -2.02 -0.85 -1.65
CA CYS A 49 -1.90 -0.28 -2.99
C CYS A 49 -0.93 0.89 -2.93
N THR A 50 0.00 0.95 -3.88
CA THR A 50 0.86 2.13 -4.05
C THR A 50 0.28 3.11 -5.06
N GLY A 51 -0.72 2.68 -5.86
CA GLY A 51 -1.58 3.57 -6.64
C GLY A 51 -1.04 4.02 -7.99
N ALA A 52 0.11 3.49 -8.43
CA ALA A 52 0.66 3.75 -9.75
C ALA A 52 0.10 2.76 -10.77
N GLY A 53 -0.36 3.27 -11.91
CA GLY A 53 -0.67 2.43 -13.06
C GLY A 53 0.61 1.84 -13.65
N LEU A 54 0.57 0.59 -14.07
CA LEU A 54 1.68 -0.13 -14.67
C LEU A 54 1.42 -0.29 -16.17
N ASN A 55 2.48 -0.22 -16.97
CA ASN A 55 2.34 -0.58 -18.39
C ASN A 55 2.02 -2.07 -18.50
N LEU A 56 0.87 -2.41 -19.10
CA LEU A 56 0.38 -3.79 -19.20
C LEU A 56 1.38 -4.73 -19.89
N THR A 57 2.08 -4.27 -20.94
CA THR A 57 3.03 -5.11 -21.67
C THR A 57 4.26 -5.43 -20.81
N ASP A 58 4.80 -4.42 -20.12
CA ASP A 58 5.93 -4.62 -19.21
C ASP A 58 5.54 -5.45 -17.98
N PHE A 59 4.31 -5.27 -17.46
CA PHE A 59 3.76 -6.07 -16.38
C PHE A 59 3.65 -7.56 -16.75
N ILE A 60 3.09 -7.88 -17.92
CA ILE A 60 2.99 -9.28 -18.38
C ILE A 60 4.39 -9.89 -18.52
N ALA A 61 5.33 -9.15 -19.12
CA ALA A 61 6.69 -9.64 -19.29
C ALA A 61 7.43 -9.84 -17.95
N VAL A 62 7.25 -8.95 -16.97
CA VAL A 62 7.90 -9.12 -15.65
C VAL A 62 7.26 -10.27 -14.85
N LYS A 63 5.95 -10.48 -15.02
CA LYS A 63 5.24 -11.63 -14.47
C LYS A 63 5.81 -12.93 -15.03
N ASP A 64 5.92 -13.02 -16.36
CA ASP A 64 6.44 -14.23 -17.03
C ASP A 64 7.88 -14.53 -16.59
N GLN A 65 8.72 -13.50 -16.43
CA GLN A 65 10.09 -13.66 -15.90
C GLN A 65 10.10 -14.19 -14.47
N MET A 66 9.28 -13.62 -13.59
CA MET A 66 9.20 -14.04 -12.18
C MET A 66 8.67 -15.47 -12.05
N GLU A 67 7.67 -15.84 -12.85
CA GLU A 67 7.16 -17.21 -12.91
C GLU A 67 8.19 -18.20 -13.47
N HIS A 68 8.94 -17.80 -14.51
CA HIS A 68 10.00 -18.64 -15.06
C HIS A 68 11.10 -18.91 -14.02
N TRP A 69 11.55 -17.88 -13.32
CA TRP A 69 12.50 -18.01 -12.22
C TRP A 69 11.97 -18.90 -11.08
N SER A 70 10.71 -18.69 -10.67
CA SER A 70 10.02 -19.51 -9.67
C SER A 70 9.98 -20.99 -10.07
N ASN A 71 9.56 -21.30 -11.29
CA ASN A 71 9.49 -22.66 -11.82
C ASN A 71 10.87 -23.33 -11.94
N GLY A 72 11.93 -22.53 -12.11
CA GLY A 72 13.32 -22.99 -12.07
C GLY A 72 13.84 -23.34 -10.68
N GLY A 73 13.01 -23.26 -9.64
CA GLY A 73 13.40 -23.50 -8.25
C GLY A 73 13.86 -22.25 -7.53
N GLY A 74 13.34 -21.08 -7.90
CA GLY A 74 13.68 -19.78 -7.30
C GLY A 74 13.60 -19.78 -5.77
N ARG A 75 14.66 -19.28 -5.14
CA ARG A 75 14.79 -19.12 -3.69
C ARG A 75 15.34 -17.75 -3.35
N VAL A 76 14.93 -17.20 -2.22
CA VAL A 76 15.47 -15.96 -1.68
C VAL A 76 16.15 -16.22 -0.36
N GLY A 77 17.41 -15.78 -0.27
CA GLY A 77 18.21 -15.87 0.95
C GLY A 77 17.52 -15.26 2.17
N HIS A 78 17.94 -15.67 3.36
CA HIS A 78 17.46 -15.04 4.59
C HIS A 78 17.76 -13.54 4.57
N LYS A 79 16.84 -12.72 5.07
CA LYS A 79 16.97 -11.25 5.12
C LYS A 79 17.34 -10.61 3.77
N ASN A 80 16.90 -11.22 2.68
CA ASN A 80 17.24 -10.82 1.32
C ASN A 80 15.98 -10.64 0.45
N TRP A 81 16.18 -10.24 -0.80
CA TRP A 81 15.15 -10.04 -1.79
C TRP A 81 15.60 -10.55 -3.16
N HIS A 82 14.64 -10.83 -4.02
CA HIS A 82 14.84 -11.10 -5.44
C HIS A 82 13.90 -10.21 -6.25
N ALA A 83 14.33 -9.80 -7.43
CA ALA A 83 13.56 -8.93 -8.29
C ALA A 83 13.76 -9.26 -9.76
N GLU A 84 12.66 -9.19 -10.51
CA GLU A 84 12.64 -9.19 -11.95
C GLU A 84 12.24 -7.82 -12.46
N PHE A 85 12.88 -7.38 -13.54
CA PHE A 85 12.72 -6.05 -14.09
C PHE A 85 12.36 -6.10 -15.56
N ARG A 86 11.37 -5.28 -15.94
CA ARG A 86 11.11 -4.99 -17.36
C ARG A 86 10.80 -3.51 -17.55
N HIS A 87 11.72 -2.81 -18.21
CA HIS A 87 11.64 -1.37 -18.49
C HIS A 87 11.19 -0.56 -17.27
N GLY A 88 9.91 -0.21 -17.20
CA GLY A 88 9.32 0.62 -16.15
C GLY A 88 8.64 -0.15 -15.01
N VAL A 89 8.63 -1.48 -15.01
CA VAL A 89 7.95 -2.30 -13.99
C VAL A 89 8.96 -3.22 -13.31
N VAL A 90 8.78 -3.38 -11.99
CA VAL A 90 9.52 -4.34 -11.17
C VAL A 90 8.55 -5.17 -10.36
N TRP A 91 8.77 -6.48 -10.36
CA TRP A 91 8.18 -7.39 -9.38
C TRP A 91 9.31 -7.91 -8.51
N TYR A 92 9.18 -7.73 -7.20
CA TYR A 92 10.16 -8.24 -6.25
C TYR A 92 9.52 -8.91 -5.05
N MET A 93 10.28 -9.80 -4.44
CA MET A 93 9.89 -10.52 -3.24
C MET A 93 10.96 -10.36 -2.16
N CYS A 94 10.50 -10.27 -0.92
CA CYS A 94 11.30 -10.14 0.28
C CYS A 94 11.17 -11.39 1.13
N ASN A 95 12.30 -11.95 1.56
CA ASN A 95 12.35 -12.96 2.61
C ASN A 95 12.92 -12.32 3.88
N CYS A 96 12.06 -12.05 4.85
CA CYS A 96 12.42 -11.40 6.10
C CYS A 96 12.83 -12.37 7.21
N LYS A 97 12.80 -13.69 6.96
CA LYS A 97 13.25 -14.71 7.91
C LYS A 97 14.70 -14.47 8.28
N LEU A 98 15.04 -14.66 9.55
CA LEU A 98 16.39 -14.42 10.07
C LEU A 98 17.42 -15.44 9.61
N THR A 99 17.04 -16.71 9.47
CA THR A 99 18.01 -17.82 9.35
C THR A 99 17.77 -18.74 8.15
N TRP A 100 16.63 -18.63 7.47
CA TRP A 100 16.23 -19.59 6.45
C TRP A 100 16.00 -18.91 5.11
N GLU A 101 16.49 -19.53 4.05
CA GLU A 101 16.05 -19.22 2.70
C GLU A 101 14.60 -19.66 2.50
N ASP A 102 13.90 -18.99 1.60
CA ASP A 102 12.53 -19.31 1.28
C ASP A 102 12.34 -19.57 -0.21
N SER A 103 11.62 -20.64 -0.54
CA SER A 103 11.21 -20.93 -1.91
C SER A 103 10.11 -19.99 -2.34
N VAL A 104 9.99 -19.79 -3.66
CA VAL A 104 8.90 -19.00 -4.23
C VAL A 104 8.16 -19.89 -5.22
N PRO A 105 7.21 -20.72 -4.77
CA PRO A 105 6.40 -21.51 -5.68
C PRO A 105 5.45 -20.61 -6.46
N ARG A 106 5.16 -20.97 -7.71
CA ARG A 106 4.34 -20.17 -8.63
C ARG A 106 2.96 -19.83 -8.05
N GLU A 107 2.36 -20.77 -7.35
CA GLU A 107 1.04 -20.59 -6.71
C GLU A 107 1.00 -19.44 -5.69
N GLU A 108 2.13 -19.14 -5.03
CA GLU A 108 2.22 -17.95 -4.16
C GLU A 108 2.25 -16.66 -4.98
N LEU A 109 2.97 -16.64 -6.10
CA LEU A 109 3.01 -15.48 -6.99
C LEU A 109 1.62 -15.18 -7.57
N ASP A 110 0.93 -16.23 -8.05
CA ASP A 110 -0.42 -16.12 -8.58
C ASP A 110 -1.40 -15.62 -7.51
N HIS A 111 -1.30 -16.16 -6.29
CA HIS A 111 -2.15 -15.73 -5.19
C HIS A 111 -1.85 -14.28 -4.76
N ALA A 112 -0.58 -13.89 -4.64
CA ALA A 112 -0.19 -12.52 -4.32
C ALA A 112 -0.73 -11.55 -5.37
N LEU A 113 -0.61 -11.90 -6.65
CA LEU A 113 -1.11 -11.08 -7.75
C LEU A 113 -2.63 -10.98 -7.73
N ALA A 114 -3.34 -12.08 -7.48
CA ALA A 114 -4.80 -12.08 -7.37
C ALA A 114 -5.28 -11.13 -6.26
N LEU A 115 -4.63 -11.15 -5.10
CA LEU A 115 -4.94 -10.26 -3.98
C LEU A 115 -4.66 -8.78 -4.32
N MET A 116 -3.55 -8.50 -5.00
CA MET A 116 -3.24 -7.15 -5.47
C MET A 116 -4.28 -6.67 -6.48
N ASN A 117 -4.66 -7.51 -7.45
CA ASN A 117 -5.68 -7.16 -8.44
C ASN A 117 -7.05 -6.93 -7.81
N GLU A 118 -7.47 -7.77 -6.86
CA GLU A 118 -8.74 -7.60 -6.14
C GLU A 118 -8.77 -6.28 -5.35
N ARG A 119 -7.65 -5.92 -4.71
CA ARG A 119 -7.57 -4.77 -3.83
C ARG A 119 -7.26 -3.45 -4.54
N CYS A 120 -6.40 -3.48 -5.55
CA CYS A 120 -5.81 -2.30 -6.18
C CYS A 120 -6.31 -2.08 -7.61
N GLY A 121 -6.92 -3.08 -8.23
CA GLY A 121 -7.27 -3.08 -9.64
C GLY A 121 -6.25 -3.83 -10.49
N VAL A 122 -6.71 -4.36 -11.62
CA VAL A 122 -5.84 -4.97 -12.63
C VAL A 122 -4.90 -3.86 -13.14
N ASP A 123 -3.61 -4.16 -13.26
CA ASP A 123 -2.57 -3.24 -13.78
C ASP A 123 -2.11 -2.15 -12.80
N TYR A 124 -2.52 -2.22 -11.53
CA TYR A 124 -2.09 -1.25 -10.52
C TYR A 124 -1.02 -1.82 -9.59
N SER A 125 -0.14 -0.95 -9.16
CA SER A 125 0.94 -1.28 -8.25
C SER A 125 0.45 -1.52 -6.82
N GLY A 126 1.03 -2.51 -6.17
CA GLY A 126 0.62 -2.96 -4.85
C GLY A 126 1.65 -3.88 -4.19
N TRP A 127 1.28 -4.36 -3.01
CA TRP A 127 2.07 -5.30 -2.24
C TRP A 127 1.22 -6.19 -1.35
N VAL A 128 1.75 -7.36 -1.03
CA VAL A 128 1.19 -8.34 -0.09
C VAL A 128 2.23 -8.66 0.96
N TRP A 129 1.82 -8.67 2.22
CA TRP A 129 2.67 -9.05 3.34
C TRP A 129 2.06 -10.21 4.12
N SER A 130 2.86 -11.26 4.33
CA SER A 130 2.58 -12.32 5.28
C SER A 130 3.45 -12.15 6.50
N LYS A 131 2.84 -11.82 7.64
CA LYS A 131 3.54 -11.79 8.93
C LYS A 131 3.92 -13.19 9.40
N LEU A 132 3.09 -14.21 9.11
CA LEU A 132 3.34 -15.58 9.54
C LEU A 132 4.55 -16.18 8.80
N TRP A 133 4.69 -15.88 7.51
CA TRP A 133 5.83 -16.35 6.72
C TRP A 133 7.01 -15.38 6.72
N GLU A 134 6.85 -14.18 7.29
CA GLU A 134 7.82 -13.10 7.21
C GLU A 134 8.24 -12.85 5.75
N LYS A 135 7.25 -12.68 4.88
CA LYS A 135 7.45 -12.64 3.42
C LYS A 135 6.62 -11.54 2.78
N GLY A 136 7.25 -10.80 1.87
CA GLY A 136 6.60 -9.70 1.15
C GLY A 136 6.67 -9.91 -0.36
N PHE A 137 5.58 -9.60 -1.05
CA PHE A 137 5.50 -9.59 -2.52
C PHE A 137 5.14 -8.18 -2.94
N ASN A 138 5.85 -7.63 -3.92
CA ASN A 138 5.69 -6.25 -4.32
C ASN A 138 5.70 -6.13 -5.84
N LEU A 139 4.76 -5.38 -6.38
CA LEU A 139 4.68 -5.04 -7.79
C LEU A 139 4.58 -3.52 -7.92
N GLN A 140 5.60 -2.89 -8.50
CA GLN A 140 5.73 -1.43 -8.51
C GLN A 140 6.33 -0.92 -9.82
N PRO A 141 6.22 0.39 -10.11
CA PRO A 141 7.09 1.01 -11.10
C PRO A 141 8.56 0.81 -10.70
N ALA A 142 9.44 0.57 -11.67
CA ALA A 142 10.88 0.43 -11.42
C ALA A 142 11.48 1.68 -10.76
N THR A 143 10.90 2.86 -11.04
CA THR A 143 11.27 4.14 -10.40
C THR A 143 11.05 4.13 -8.89
N ALA A 144 10.18 3.27 -8.35
CA ALA A 144 9.95 3.15 -6.92
C ALA A 144 11.18 2.63 -6.14
N LEU A 145 12.10 1.95 -6.82
CA LEU A 145 13.34 1.43 -6.24
C LEU A 145 14.51 2.42 -6.33
N VAL A 146 14.39 3.47 -7.15
CA VAL A 146 15.49 4.43 -7.38
C VAL A 146 15.83 5.14 -6.07
N GLY A 147 17.11 5.06 -5.68
CA GLY A 147 17.62 5.70 -4.47
C GLY A 147 17.25 4.99 -3.16
N ARG A 148 16.51 3.87 -3.20
CA ARG A 148 16.21 3.09 -2.00
C ARG A 148 17.33 2.11 -1.67
N ARG A 149 17.62 1.96 -0.38
CA ARG A 149 18.51 0.92 0.14
C ARG A 149 17.73 -0.38 0.37
N PRO A 150 18.39 -1.55 0.37
CA PRO A 150 17.72 -2.84 0.57
C PRO A 150 16.73 -2.87 1.74
N PRO A 151 17.02 -2.35 2.95
CA PRO A 151 16.02 -2.35 4.03
C PRO A 151 14.74 -1.59 3.66
N GLN A 152 14.83 -0.52 2.89
CA GLN A 152 13.68 0.32 2.52
C GLN A 152 12.80 -0.29 1.41
N LEU A 153 13.20 -1.44 0.87
CA LEU A 153 12.45 -2.13 -0.18
C LEU A 153 11.32 -2.96 0.40
N CYS A 154 11.54 -3.56 1.56
CA CYS A 154 10.61 -4.53 2.12
C CYS A 154 9.77 -3.92 3.24
N PRO A 155 8.51 -4.36 3.39
CA PRO A 155 7.71 -4.00 4.56
C PRO A 155 8.49 -4.24 5.86
N HIS A 156 8.34 -3.31 6.80
CA HIS A 156 8.96 -3.36 8.13
C HIS A 156 10.51 -3.32 8.14
N GLU A 157 11.13 -2.82 7.08
CA GLU A 157 12.58 -2.60 6.99
C GLU A 157 13.42 -3.83 7.32
N CYS A 158 12.91 -5.00 6.92
CA CYS A 158 13.37 -6.25 7.46
C CYS A 158 14.69 -6.76 6.87
N LEU A 159 15.16 -6.20 5.75
CA LEU A 159 16.38 -6.66 5.07
C LEU A 159 17.63 -6.11 5.75
N TRP A 160 18.77 -6.76 5.52
CA TRP A 160 20.04 -6.25 6.01
C TRP A 160 20.56 -5.12 5.13
N HIS A 161 21.33 -4.21 5.72
CA HIS A 161 22.29 -3.45 4.94
C HIS A 161 23.39 -4.44 4.53
N HIS A 162 23.41 -4.83 3.26
CA HIS A 162 24.65 -5.33 2.68
C HIS A 162 25.66 -4.17 2.70
N ILE A 163 26.45 -4.10 3.76
CA ILE A 163 27.72 -3.38 3.76
C ILE A 163 28.63 -4.33 2.97
N GLY A 164 29.00 -3.92 1.75
CA GLY A 164 29.54 -4.80 0.72
C GLY A 164 30.70 -5.69 1.17
N GLU A 165 30.74 -6.88 0.57
CA GLU A 165 31.99 -7.60 0.28
C GLU A 165 32.69 -6.92 -0.91
#